data_AF-T0UUU8-F1
#
_entry.id   AF-T0UUU8-F1
#
_cell.length_a   1.000
_cell.length_b   1.000
_cell.length_c   1.000
_cell.angle_alpha   90.00
_cell.angle_beta   90.00
_cell.angle_gamma   90.00
#
_symmetry.space_group_name_H-M   'P 1'
#
loop_
_entity.id
_entity.type
_entity.pdbx_description
1 polymer ?
#
loop_
_entity_poly.entity_id
_entity_poly.type
_entity_poly.pdbx_seq_one_letter_code
_entity_poly.pdbx_strand_id
1 'polypeptide(L)'
;MVYFSGNQLTHLFTTNEAALEASLVVLFYSFIGGPATAGTLIFTATWQGLGNAKLPFYATTVGMWVIRIVTGYVLGIVLHFGLTGVWLATVADNVFRWIFLYILYRKYMKKI
;
A
#
# COMPACT_ATOMS: atom_id res chain seq x y z
N MET A 1 -1.30 -7.82 16.92
CA MET A 1 -2.41 -8.52 17.58
C MET A 1 -3.33 -9.23 16.59
N VAL A 2 -3.76 -8.60 15.48
CA VAL A 2 -4.70 -9.23 14.52
C VAL A 2 -4.14 -10.49 13.81
N TYR A 3 -2.85 -10.52 13.44
CA TYR A 3 -2.25 -11.69 12.78
C TYR A 3 -2.27 -12.96 13.65
N PHE A 4 -1.98 -12.83 14.95
CA PHE A 4 -1.92 -13.97 15.88
C PHE A 4 -3.29 -14.59 16.18
N SER A 5 -4.39 -13.83 16.06
CA SER A 5 -5.76 -14.31 16.25
C SER A 5 -6.53 -14.48 14.93
N GLY A 6 -5.86 -14.35 13.79
CA GLY A 6 -6.47 -14.33 12.45
C GLY A 6 -7.23 -15.61 12.12
N ASN A 7 -6.73 -16.77 12.56
CA ASN A 7 -7.35 -18.06 12.26
C ASN A 7 -8.70 -18.26 12.98
N GLN A 8 -8.80 -17.85 14.25
CA GLN A 8 -10.04 -17.92 15.03
C GLN A 8 -11.08 -16.88 14.58
N LEU A 9 -10.63 -15.69 14.17
CA LEU A 9 -11.52 -14.66 13.64
C LEU A 9 -12.04 -14.99 12.24
N THR A 10 -11.23 -15.60 11.37
CA THR A 10 -11.67 -15.90 9.99
C THR A 10 -12.76 -16.98 9.96
N HIS A 11 -12.69 -17.98 10.85
CA HIS A 11 -13.74 -19.00 10.99
C HIS A 11 -15.10 -18.46 11.45
N LEU A 12 -15.15 -17.28 12.08
CA LEU A 12 -16.41 -16.60 12.44
C LEU A 12 -17.09 -15.92 11.24
N PHE A 13 -16.31 -15.56 10.20
CA PHE A 13 -16.83 -14.87 9.02
C PHE A 13 -16.99 -15.79 7.80
N THR A 14 -16.29 -16.94 7.75
CA THR A 14 -16.38 -17.86 6.60
C THR A 14 -15.97 -19.29 6.95
N THR A 15 -16.60 -20.27 6.30
CA THR A 15 -16.28 -21.71 6.38
C THR A 15 -15.62 -22.25 5.11
N ASN A 16 -15.40 -21.40 4.10
CA ASN A 16 -14.78 -21.79 2.83
C ASN A 16 -13.26 -21.68 2.89
N GLU A 17 -12.55 -22.79 2.65
CA GLU A 17 -11.08 -22.89 2.71
C GLU A 17 -10.38 -21.87 1.79
N ALA A 18 -10.93 -21.60 0.60
CA ALA A 18 -10.35 -20.62 -0.34
C ALA A 18 -10.35 -19.18 0.22
N ALA A 19 -11.38 -18.82 0.99
CA ALA A 19 -11.46 -17.51 1.63
C ALA A 19 -10.57 -17.42 2.88
N LEU A 20 -10.26 -18.56 3.50
CA LEU A 20 -9.40 -18.66 4.67
C LEU A 20 -7.92 -18.47 4.29
N GLU A 21 -7.47 -19.05 3.19
CA GLU A 21 -6.13 -18.79 2.65
C GLU A 21 -5.97 -17.33 2.20
N ALA A 22 -7.00 -16.78 1.53
CA ALA A 22 -7.01 -15.39 1.12
C ALA A 22 -6.91 -14.40 2.31
N SER A 23 -7.57 -14.69 3.43
CA SER A 23 -7.55 -13.81 4.61
C SER A 23 -6.16 -13.77 5.27
N LEU A 24 -5.46 -14.91 5.34
CA LEU A 24 -4.11 -14.99 5.89
C LEU A 24 -3.12 -14.16 5.07
N VAL A 25 -3.24 -14.21 3.75
CA VAL A 25 -2.45 -13.37 2.83
C VAL A 25 -2.72 -11.89 3.09
N VAL A 26 -3.99 -11.48 3.16
CA VAL A 26 -4.41 -10.09 3.45
C VAL A 26 -3.87 -9.61 4.79
N LEU A 27 -3.94 -10.45 5.83
CA LEU A 27 -3.46 -10.14 7.18
C LEU A 27 -1.93 -9.95 7.21
N PHE A 28 -1.19 -10.81 6.52
CA PHE A 28 0.26 -10.70 6.41
C PHE A 28 0.68 -9.41 5.69
N TYR A 29 0.01 -9.09 4.57
CA TYR A 29 0.27 -7.84 3.85
C TYR A 29 -0.11 -6.59 4.65
N SER A 30 -1.19 -6.65 5.42
CA SER A 30 -1.59 -5.53 6.29
C SER A 30 -0.58 -5.30 7.41
N PHE A 31 0.03 -6.37 7.94
CA PHE A 31 1.09 -6.27 8.94
C PHE A 31 2.35 -5.60 8.38
N ILE A 32 2.83 -6.02 7.21
CA ILE A 32 4.04 -5.46 6.58
C ILE A 32 3.79 -4.08 5.96
N GLY A 33 2.61 -3.85 5.40
CA GLY A 33 2.23 -2.59 4.74
C GLY A 33 1.90 -1.45 5.70
N GLY A 34 1.66 -1.75 6.98
CA GLY A 34 1.31 -0.76 8.01
C GLY A 34 2.32 0.39 8.13
N PRO A 35 3.62 0.12 8.36
CA PRO A 35 4.65 1.15 8.44
C PRO A 35 4.79 2.00 7.17
N ALA A 36 4.73 1.39 5.98
CA ALA A 36 4.81 2.10 4.70
C ALA A 36 3.62 3.04 4.48
N THR A 37 2.43 2.61 4.88
CA THR A 37 1.20 3.41 4.82
C THR A 37 1.26 4.58 5.79
N ALA A 38 1.73 4.35 7.02
CA ALA A 38 1.92 5.40 8.01
C ALA A 38 2.93 6.45 7.54
N GLY A 39 4.07 6.02 6.97
CA GLY A 39 5.08 6.93 6.41
C GLY A 39 4.51 7.81 5.30
N THR A 40 3.76 7.21 4.37
CA THR A 40 3.05 7.94 3.31
C THR A 40 2.09 9.00 3.87
N LEU A 41 1.29 8.63 4.87
CA LEU A 41 0.32 9.55 5.49
C LEU A 41 1.02 10.73 6.17
N ILE A 42 2.09 10.47 6.92
CA ILE A 42 2.86 11.52 7.60
C ILE A 42 3.42 12.51 6.58
N PHE A 43 4.12 12.05 5.54
CA PHE A 43 4.66 12.95 4.53
C PHE A 43 3.58 13.71 3.77
N THR A 44 2.45 13.06 3.48
CA THR A 44 1.31 13.72 2.83
C THR A 44 0.77 14.85 3.71
N ALA A 45 0.61 14.61 5.02
CA ALA A 45 0.17 15.63 5.98
C ALA A 45 1.21 16.76 6.13
N THR A 46 2.51 16.45 6.16
CA THR A 46 3.59 17.44 6.20
C THR A 46 3.53 18.37 4.99
N TRP A 47 3.38 17.82 3.78
CA TRP A 47 3.29 18.59 2.55
C TRP A 47 2.04 19.47 2.47
N GLN A 48 0.90 18.96 2.97
CA GLN A 48 -0.32 19.75 3.08
C GLN A 48 -0.17 20.90 4.10
N GLY A 49 0.48 20.65 5.24
CA GLY A 49 0.75 21.67 6.26
C GLY A 49 1.74 22.76 5.82
N LEU A 50 2.66 22.45 4.90
CA LEU A 50 3.58 23.41 4.28
C LEU A 50 2.92 24.28 3.19
N GLY A 51 1.62 24.14 2.95
CA GLY A 51 0.86 24.93 1.96
C GLY A 51 0.99 24.43 0.51
N ASN A 52 1.69 23.30 0.28
CA ASN A 52 1.89 22.74 -1.06
C ASN A 52 1.20 21.38 -1.22
N ALA A 53 -0.14 21.41 -1.16
CA ALA A 53 -0.98 20.20 -1.25
C ALA A 53 -1.09 19.60 -2.67
N LYS A 54 -0.74 20.35 -3.72
CA LYS A 54 -0.90 19.89 -5.12
C LYS A 54 0.09 18.78 -5.47
N LEU A 55 1.34 18.90 -5.03
CA LEU A 55 2.39 17.91 -5.29
C LEU A 55 2.09 16.51 -4.74
N PRO A 56 1.74 16.33 -3.44
CA PRO A 56 1.39 15.02 -2.92
C PRO A 56 0.11 14.47 -3.57
N PHE A 57 -0.83 15.32 -3.98
CA PHE A 57 -2.06 14.90 -4.65
C PHE A 57 -1.82 14.31 -6.04
N TYR A 58 -0.94 14.91 -6.85
CA TYR A 58 -0.57 14.33 -8.14
C TYR A 58 0.20 13.02 -7.94
N ALA A 59 1.10 12.95 -6.97
CA ALA A 59 1.86 11.74 -6.67
C ALA A 59 0.96 10.57 -6.24
N THR A 60 -0.02 10.82 -5.37
CA THR A 60 -0.98 9.79 -4.95
C THR A 60 -1.87 9.34 -6.10
N THR A 61 -2.38 10.28 -6.90
CA THR A 61 -3.25 9.98 -8.03
C THR A 61 -2.53 9.12 -9.08
N VAL A 62 -1.32 9.50 -9.47
CA VAL A 62 -0.53 8.75 -10.46
C VAL A 62 -0.11 7.39 -9.92
N GLY A 63 0.30 7.29 -8.64
CA GLY A 63 0.66 6.01 -8.03
C GLY A 63 -0.52 5.03 -7.99
N MET A 64 -1.67 5.46 -7.45
CA MET A 64 -2.85 4.61 -7.28
C MET A 64 -3.49 4.15 -8.59
N TRP A 65 -3.37 4.93 -9.65
CA TRP A 65 -3.98 4.60 -10.95
C TRP A 65 -3.00 3.93 -11.90
N VAL A 66 -1.78 4.44 -12.03
CA VAL A 66 -0.83 3.90 -13.00
C VAL A 66 -0.07 2.73 -12.37
N ILE A 67 0.64 2.97 -11.28
CA ILE A 67 1.53 1.96 -10.70
C ILE A 67 0.72 0.80 -10.13
N ARG A 68 -0.31 1.08 -9.34
CA ARG A 68 -1.08 0.03 -8.68
C ARG A 68 -1.88 -0.83 -9.67
N ILE A 69 -2.50 -0.23 -10.69
CA ILE A 69 -3.30 -0.99 -11.67
C ILE A 69 -2.39 -1.76 -12.63
N VAL A 70 -1.34 -1.12 -13.15
CA VAL A 70 -0.40 -1.79 -14.08
C VAL A 70 0.32 -2.94 -13.38
N THR A 71 0.88 -2.68 -12.19
CA THR A 71 1.61 -3.72 -11.44
C THR A 71 0.65 -4.81 -10.96
N GLY A 72 -0.57 -4.46 -10.56
CA GLY A 72 -1.61 -5.41 -10.17
C GLY A 72 -2.06 -6.29 -11.32
N TYR A 73 -2.18 -5.74 -12.53
CA TYR A 73 -2.48 -6.50 -13.74
C TYR A 73 -1.34 -7.46 -14.10
N VAL A 74 -0.10 -6.97 -14.11
CA VAL A 74 1.08 -7.80 -14.42
C VAL A 74 1.25 -8.91 -13.40
N LEU A 75 1.24 -8.60 -12.10
CA LEU A 75 1.44 -9.61 -11.06
C LEU A 75 0.23 -10.55 -10.91
N GLY A 76 -0.99 -10.01 -10.98
CA GLY A 76 -2.22 -10.78 -10.76
C GLY A 76 -2.60 -11.66 -11.95
N ILE A 77 -2.53 -11.11 -13.17
CA ILE A 77 -3.03 -11.77 -14.39
C ILE A 77 -1.88 -12.40 -15.20
N VAL A 78 -0.79 -11.68 -15.45
CA VAL A 78 0.31 -12.19 -16.30
C VAL A 78 1.14 -13.24 -15.56
N LEU A 79 1.41 -13.02 -14.27
CA LEU A 79 2.18 -13.96 -13.44
C LEU A 79 1.30 -14.94 -12.65
N HIS A 80 -0.02 -14.91 -12.87
CA HIS A 80 -1.00 -15.80 -12.24
C HIS A 80 -0.99 -15.81 -10.70
N PHE A 81 -0.44 -14.78 -10.03
CA PHE A 81 -0.46 -14.69 -8.56
C PHE A 81 -1.83 -14.31 -7.99
N GLY A 82 -2.81 -13.97 -8.85
CA GLY A 82 -4.18 -13.67 -8.44
C GLY A 82 -4.25 -12.57 -7.36
N LEU A 83 -4.86 -12.89 -6.21
CA LEU A 83 -5.03 -11.95 -5.09
C LEU A 83 -3.70 -11.50 -4.49
N THR A 84 -2.73 -12.40 -4.36
CA THR A 84 -1.38 -12.08 -3.84
C THR A 84 -0.68 -11.05 -4.72
N GLY A 85 -0.86 -11.15 -6.04
CA GLY A 85 -0.31 -10.18 -7.00
C GLY A 85 -0.86 -8.77 -6.80
N VAL A 86 -2.16 -8.64 -6.51
CA VAL A 86 -2.81 -7.35 -6.24
C VAL A 86 -2.29 -6.73 -4.93
N TRP A 87 -2.08 -7.55 -3.90
CA TRP A 87 -1.52 -7.07 -2.63
C TRP A 87 -0.06 -6.66 -2.76
N LEU A 88 0.77 -7.42 -3.48
CA LEU A 88 2.15 -7.03 -3.82
C LEU A 88 2.18 -5.71 -4.57
N ALA A 89 1.31 -5.52 -5.56
CA ALA A 89 1.20 -4.27 -6.29
C ALA A 89 0.80 -3.09 -5.37
N THR A 90 -0.06 -3.35 -4.39
CA THR A 90 -0.48 -2.33 -3.40
C THR A 90 0.66 -1.95 -2.46
N VAL A 91 1.45 -2.92 -1.99
CA VAL A 91 2.65 -2.64 -1.19
C VAL A 91 3.69 -1.89 -2.02
N ALA A 92 3.91 -2.31 -3.27
CA ALA A 92 4.84 -1.64 -4.17
C ALA A 92 4.45 -0.18 -4.43
N ASP A 93 3.15 0.11 -4.65
CA ASP A 93 2.65 1.48 -4.78
C ASP A 93 2.91 2.30 -3.51
N ASN A 94 2.61 1.74 -2.33
CA ASN A 94 2.85 2.42 -1.06
C ASN A 94 4.34 2.72 -0.82
N VAL A 95 5.23 1.77 -1.14
CA VAL A 95 6.68 1.96 -1.02
C VAL A 95 7.17 3.01 -2.02
N PHE A 96 6.73 2.94 -3.28
CA PHE A 96 7.08 3.92 -4.30
C PHE A 96 6.67 5.33 -3.87
N ARG A 97 5.43 5.48 -3.39
CA ARG A 97 4.90 6.77 -2.93
C ARG A 97 5.65 7.31 -1.73
N TRP A 98 6.01 6.46 -0.78
CA TRP A 98 6.83 6.85 0.37
C TRP A 98 8.19 7.39 -0.07
N ILE A 99 8.89 6.67 -0.95
CA ILE A 99 10.19 7.08 -1.50
C ILE A 99 10.07 8.38 -2.31
N PHE A 100 9.04 8.48 -3.16
CA PHE A 100 8.80 9.66 -3.98
C PHE A 100 8.56 10.92 -3.15
N LEU A 101 7.67 10.83 -2.14
CA LEU A 101 7.40 11.93 -1.22
C LEU A 101 8.63 12.29 -0.38
N TYR A 102 9.43 11.30 0.02
CA TYR A 102 10.68 11.51 0.75
C TYR A 102 11.74 12.25 -0.09
N ILE A 103 11.94 11.84 -1.36
CA ILE A 103 12.87 12.51 -2.28
C ILE A 103 12.44 13.94 -2.53
N LEU A 104 11.15 14.16 -2.76
CA LEU A 104 10.60 15.50 -2.97
C LEU A 104 10.82 16.37 -1.74
N TYR A 105 10.59 15.83 -0.54
CA TYR A 105 10.79 16.54 0.73
C TYR A 105 12.25 16.96 0.90
N ARG A 106 13.19 16.04 0.63
CA ARG A 106 14.63 16.34 0.61
C ARG A 106 15.00 17.42 -0.39
N LYS A 107 14.39 17.44 -1.57
CA LYS A 107 14.66 18.45 -2.60
C LYS A 107 14.14 19.83 -2.20
N TYR A 108 13.01 19.89 -1.49
CA TYR A 108 12.43 21.12 -0.97
C TYR A 108 13.27 21.71 0.17
N MET A 109 13.67 20.87 1.13
CA MET A 109 14.53 21.29 2.25
C MET A 109 15.93 21.75 1.82
N LYS A 110 16.43 21.31 0.66
CA LYS A 110 17.69 21.81 0.08
C LYS A 110 17.55 23.16 -0.62
N LYS A 111 16.33 23.62 -0.88
CA LYS A 111 16.03 24.85 -1.63
C LYS A 111 15.65 26.02 -0.71
N ILE A 112 15.33 25.72 0.55
CA ILE A 112 15.24 26.66 1.68
C ILE A 112 16.65 26.86 2.22
#